data_AF-C4ZFV7-F1
#
_entry.id   AF-C4ZFV7-F1
#
_cell.length_a   1.000
_cell.length_b   1.000
_cell.length_c   1.000
_cell.angle_alpha   90.00
_cell.angle_beta   90.00
_cell.angle_gamma   90.00
#
_symmetry.space_group_name_H-M   'P 1'
#
loop_
_entity.id
_entity.type
_entity.pdbx_description
1 polymer ?
#
loop_
_entity_poly.entity_id
_entity_poly.type
_entity_poly.pdbx_seq_one_letter_code
_entity_poly.pdbx_strand_id
1 'polypeptide(L)' 'MLLLFQSIIFLLSDTTVHIFIGAYHFEEGRTTYYFSTKTWKFSML' A
#
# COMPACT_ATOMS: atom_id res chain seq x y z
N MET A 1 -6.83 -5.54 -22.87
CA MET A 1 -5.73 -6.16 -22.10
C MET A 1 -5.86 -5.70 -20.66
N LEU A 2 -6.12 -6.61 -19.72
CA LEU A 2 -6.27 -6.25 -18.29
C LEU A 2 -4.88 -6.21 -17.64
N LEU A 3 -4.53 -5.07 -17.04
CA LEU A 3 -3.27 -4.90 -16.29
C LEU A 3 -3.60 -4.68 -14.81
N LEU A 4 -3.07 -5.57 -13.96
CA LEU A 4 -3.15 -5.46 -12.51
C LEU A 4 -1.75 -5.16 -11.97
N PHE A 5 -1.59 -4.05 -11.25
CA PHE A 5 -0.38 -3.73 -10.51
C PHE A 5 -0.67 -3.71 -9.02
N GLN A 6 0.16 -4.38 -8.24
CA GLN A 6 0.10 -4.37 -6.78
C GLN A 6 1.45 -3.91 -6.23
N SER A 7 1.41 -3.08 -5.21
CA SER A 7 2.60 -2.53 -4.55
C SER A 7 2.41 -2.53 -3.04
N ILE A 8 3.48 -2.84 -2.33
CA ILE A 8 3.56 -2.72 -0.88
C ILE A 8 4.84 -1.96 -0.56
N ILE A 9 4.74 -0.88 0.21
CA ILE A 9 5.86 -0.03 0.63
C ILE A 9 5.91 -0.03 2.15
N PHE A 10 7.11 -0.28 2.71
CA PHE A 10 7.38 -0.20 4.13
C PHE A 10 8.25 1.03 4.42
N LEU A 11 7.80 1.86 5.35
CA LEU A 11 8.58 2.97 5.89
C LEU A 11 8.81 2.76 7.38
N LEU A 12 10.07 2.72 7.78
CA LEU A 12 10.51 2.60 9.16
C LEU A 12 10.87 3.98 9.70
N SER A 13 10.29 4.37 10.83
CA SER A 13 10.62 5.60 11.54
C SER A 13 10.63 5.30 13.05
N ASP A 14 11.82 5.32 13.63
CA ASP A 14 12.08 4.97 15.04
C ASP A 14 11.44 3.62 15.43
N THR A 15 10.39 3.66 16.25
CA THR A 15 9.64 2.49 16.71
C THR A 15 8.36 2.26 15.91
N THR A 16 8.18 2.94 14.79
CA THR A 16 6.96 2.90 13.98
C THR A 16 7.23 2.34 12.60
N VAL A 17 6.39 1.41 12.16
CA VAL A 17 6.32 0.90 10.79
C VAL A 17 5.07 1.46 10.14
N HIS A 18 5.22 2.13 9.00
CA HIS A 18 4.11 2.46 8.11
C HIS A 18 4.13 1.51 6.90
N ILE A 19 2.98 0.91 6.62
CA ILE A 19 2.77 -0.02 5.51
C ILE A 19 1.76 0.62 4.58
N PHE A 20 2.17 0.87 3.34
CA PHE A 20 1.31 1.39 2.28
C PHE A 20 1.06 0.26 1.28
N ILE A 21 -0.21 -0.05 1.04
CA ILE A 21 -0.64 -1.09 0.10
C ILE A 21 -1.43 -0.40 -0.99
N GLY A 22 -1.00 -0.53 -2.24
CA GLY A 22 -1.67 0.03 -3.42
C GLY A 22 -1.97 -1.07 -4.44
N ALA A 23 -3.16 -1.04 -5.01
CA ALA A 23 -3.54 -1.87 -6.14
C ALA A 23 -4.17 -1.00 -7.24
N TYR A 24 -3.72 -1.19 -8.47
CA TYR A 24 -4.22 -0.53 -9.66
C TYR A 24 -4.77 -1.57 -10.61
N HIS A 25 -6.01 -1.36 -11.04
CA HIS A 25 -6.67 -2.16 -12.04
C HIS A 25 -6.97 -1.28 -13.25
N PHE A 26 -6.34 -1.60 -14.38
CA PHE A 26 -6.54 -0.91 -15.64
C PHE A 26 -7.47 -1.72 -16.52
N GLU A 27 -8.70 -1.22 -16.67
CA GLU A 27 -9.65 -1.66 -17.68
C GLU A 27 -9.70 -0.63 -18.82
N GLU A 28 -10.09 -1.07 -20.01
CA GLU A 28 -10.15 -0.21 -21.18
C GLU A 28 -11.23 0.86 -20.98
N GLY A 29 -10.80 2.13 -20.85
CA GLY A 29 -11.67 3.27 -20.55
C GLY A 29 -11.93 3.54 -19.07
N ARG A 30 -11.41 2.74 -18.13
CA ARG A 30 -11.56 2.98 -16.68
C ARG A 30 -10.38 2.46 -15.87
N THR A 31 -9.77 3.34 -15.09
CA THR A 31 -8.76 2.96 -14.08
C THR A 31 -9.40 2.93 -12.70
N THR A 32 -9.23 1.82 -11.99
CA THR A 32 -9.66 1.67 -10.59
C THR A 32 -8.43 1.58 -9.69
N TYR A 33 -8.43 2.35 -8.60
CA TYR A 33 -7.34 2.40 -7.63
C TYR A 33 -7.87 2.04 -6.24
N TYR A 34 -7.10 1.23 -5.52
CA TYR A 34 -7.34 0.89 -4.12
C TYR A 34 -6.07 1.18 -3.33
N PHE A 35 -6.20 1.91 -2.23
CA PHE A 35 -5.08 2.17 -1.33
C PHE A 35 -5.48 1.90 0.12
N SER A 36 -4.55 1.36 0.90
CA SER A 36 -4.70 1.16 2.33
C SER A 36 -3.39 1.48 3.03
N THR A 37 -3.48 2.08 4.21
CA THR A 37 -2.34 2.39 5.06
C THR A 37 -2.52 1.74 6.41
N LYS A 38 -1.49 1.04 6.89
CA LYS A 38 -1.43 0.54 8.27
C LYS A 38 -0.21 1.11 8.96
N THR A 39 -0.38 1.47 10.23
CA THR A 39 0.71 1.93 11.08
C THR A 39 0.81 1.00 12.26
N TRP A 40 2.00 0.48 12.53
CA TRP A 40 2.28 -0.31 13.70
C TRP A 40 3.38 0.38 14.51
N LYS A 41 3.07 0.71 15.76
CA LYS A 41 4.05 1.21 16.73
C LYS A 41 4.48 0.07 17.64
N PHE A 42 5.78 -0.17 17.68
CA PHE A 42 6.40 -1.03 18.68
C PHE A 42 6.61 -0.22 19.96
N SER A 43 6.19 -0.79 21.08
CA SER A 43 6.61 -0.34 22.39
C SER A 43 7.85 -1.14 22.75
N MET A 44 9.03 -0.51 22.81
CA MET A 44 10.14 -1.11 23.54
C MET A 44 9.80 -0.99 25.03
N LEU A 45 9.18 -2.03 25.58
CA LEU A 45 9.15 -2.28 27.02
C LEU A 45 10.46 -2.96 27.44
#